data_AF-A0A398B1T9-F1
#
_entry.id   AF-A0A398B1T9-F1
#
_cell.length_a   1.000
_cell.length_b   1.000
_cell.length_c   1.000
_cell.angle_alpha   90.00
_cell.angle_beta   90.00
_cell.angle_gamma   90.00
#
_symmetry.space_group_name_H-M   'P 1'
#
loop_
_entity.id
_entity.type
_entity.pdbx_description
1 polymer ?
#
loop_
_entity_poly.entity_id
_entity_poly.type
_entity_poly.pdbx_seq_one_letter_code
_entity_poly.pdbx_strand_id
1 'polypeptide(L)'
;MDPGLIQQNITKETVLVSIQHGNPEIGTLQPINDISRICRERNILLHSDCVQTFGKIDIKQTAAAVDALSVSGHKFHAPKGTGAAFIRPQITWQPFLEETSHEKGFRPGTVNAPGVLAMTAAAEKATASLDQTNARLCSYCVPNLYSPLLEYPKKSSFMVHLEHHSWLDLLEWG
;
A
#
# COMPACT_ATOMS: atom_id res chain seq x y z
N MET A 1 -2.64 -6.68 11.72
CA MET A 1 -3.54 -7.85 11.66
C MET A 1 -2.78 -9.02 12.23
N ASP A 2 -3.44 -9.84 13.05
CA ASP A 2 -2.88 -11.11 13.52
C ASP A 2 -2.89 -12.15 12.38
N PRO A 3 -1.74 -12.71 11.95
CA PRO A 3 -1.69 -13.79 10.97
C PRO A 3 -2.53 -15.02 11.36
N GLY A 4 -2.74 -15.27 12.66
CA GLY A 4 -3.58 -16.35 13.15
C GLY A 4 -5.03 -16.26 12.66
N LEU A 5 -5.56 -15.05 12.50
CA LEU A 5 -6.89 -14.84 11.93
C LEU A 5 -6.98 -15.29 10.47
N ILE A 6 -5.90 -15.10 9.69
CA ILE A 6 -5.87 -15.55 8.30
C ILE A 6 -5.94 -17.08 8.27
N GLN A 7 -5.14 -17.75 9.10
CA GLN A 7 -5.14 -19.21 9.18
C GLN A 7 -6.51 -19.78 9.56
N GLN A 8 -7.27 -19.10 10.41
CA GLN A 8 -8.61 -19.51 10.82
C GLN A 8 -9.66 -19.33 9.71
N ASN A 9 -9.49 -18.35 8.83
CA ASN A 9 -10.45 -18.01 7.78
C ASN A 9 -10.13 -18.65 6.41
N ILE A 10 -8.93 -19.21 6.24
CA ILE A 10 -8.58 -19.97 5.04
C ILE A 10 -9.40 -21.26 4.99
N THR A 11 -10.06 -21.47 3.85
CA THR A 11 -10.77 -22.70 3.51
C THR A 11 -10.00 -23.52 2.48
N LYS A 12 -10.47 -24.74 2.18
CA LYS A 12 -9.92 -25.57 1.10
C LYS A 12 -10.12 -24.96 -0.30
N GLU A 13 -11.03 -24.00 -0.43
CA GLU A 13 -11.36 -23.31 -1.69
C GLU A 13 -10.64 -21.96 -1.82
N THR A 14 -9.88 -21.56 -0.81
CA THR A 14 -9.16 -20.27 -0.85
C THR A 14 -8.01 -20.35 -1.84
N VAL A 15 -8.06 -19.53 -2.89
CA VAL A 15 -7.02 -19.49 -3.95
C VAL A 15 -6.12 -18.24 -3.86
N LEU A 16 -6.60 -17.19 -3.21
CA LEU A 16 -5.92 -15.89 -3.13
C LEU A 16 -6.16 -15.26 -1.75
N VAL A 17 -5.09 -14.73 -1.16
CA VAL A 17 -5.14 -13.75 -0.08
C VAL A 17 -4.67 -12.41 -0.64
N SER A 18 -5.44 -11.35 -0.39
CA SER A 18 -5.09 -9.98 -0.79
C SER A 18 -5.11 -9.09 0.44
N ILE A 19 -3.99 -8.43 0.74
CA ILE A 19 -3.85 -7.61 1.94
C ILE A 19 -3.02 -6.35 1.69
N GLN A 20 -3.46 -5.21 2.21
CA GLN A 20 -2.64 -3.99 2.22
C GLN A 20 -1.34 -4.19 3.00
N HIS A 21 -0.22 -3.73 2.46
CA HIS A 21 1.07 -3.76 3.14
C HIS A 21 1.12 -2.73 4.28
N GLY A 22 0.59 -1.52 4.03
CA GLY A 22 0.48 -0.46 5.03
C GLY A 22 -0.88 0.20 4.98
N ASN A 23 -1.49 0.41 6.15
CA ASN A 23 -2.81 1.01 6.24
C ASN A 23 -2.78 2.51 5.86
N PRO A 24 -3.69 2.99 5.00
CA PRO A 24 -3.71 4.38 4.55
C PRO A 24 -4.07 5.39 5.64
N GLU A 25 -4.81 4.97 6.67
CA GLU A 25 -5.33 5.85 7.72
C GLU A 25 -4.35 5.95 8.90
N ILE A 26 -3.92 4.80 9.41
CA ILE A 26 -3.11 4.72 10.64
C ILE A 26 -1.65 4.32 10.40
N GLY A 27 -1.26 4.03 9.16
CA GLY A 27 0.12 3.70 8.79
C GLY A 27 0.63 2.34 9.27
N THR A 28 -0.20 1.53 9.95
CA THR A 28 0.21 0.21 10.45
C THR A 28 0.64 -0.72 9.31
N LEU A 29 1.83 -1.31 9.45
CA LEU A 29 2.34 -2.31 8.52
C LEU A 29 1.80 -3.70 8.86
N GLN A 30 1.45 -4.46 7.83
CA GLN A 30 1.04 -5.86 7.98
C GLN A 30 2.27 -6.79 7.93
N PRO A 31 2.27 -7.90 8.68
CA PRO A 31 3.38 -8.86 8.73
C PRO A 31 3.41 -9.76 7.48
N ILE A 32 3.72 -9.19 6.31
CA ILE A 32 3.61 -9.89 5.01
C ILE A 32 4.43 -11.18 4.95
N ASN A 33 5.60 -11.24 5.60
CA ASN A 33 6.43 -12.45 5.61
C ASN A 33 5.74 -13.63 6.31
N ASP A 34 5.06 -13.38 7.44
CA ASP A 34 4.31 -14.43 8.14
C ASP A 34 3.09 -14.89 7.34
N ILE A 35 2.39 -13.93 6.74
CA ILE A 35 1.25 -14.21 5.87
C ILE A 35 1.69 -15.04 4.65
N SER A 36 2.81 -14.67 4.04
CA SER A 36 3.41 -15.40 2.92
C SER A 36 3.72 -16.85 3.27
N ARG A 37 4.27 -17.11 4.47
CA ARG A 37 4.52 -18.48 4.95
C ARG A 37 3.22 -19.28 5.03
N ILE A 38 2.17 -18.73 5.65
CA ILE A 38 0.86 -19.39 5.77
C ILE A 38 0.27 -19.71 4.38
N CYS A 39 0.35 -18.76 3.45
CA CYS A 39 -0.14 -18.92 2.08
C CYS A 39 0.64 -20.01 1.32
N ARG A 40 1.97 -19.99 1.39
CA ARG A 40 2.86 -20.93 0.69
C ARG A 40 2.67 -22.37 1.15
N GLU A 41 2.51 -22.61 2.45
CA GLU A 41 2.24 -23.95 3.01
C GLU A 41 0.95 -24.58 2.46
N ARG A 42 0.06 -23.76 1.90
CA ARG A 42 -1.26 -24.17 1.41
C ARG A 42 -1.45 -23.97 -0.10
N ASN A 43 -0.39 -23.58 -0.82
CA ASN A 43 -0.44 -23.23 -2.25
C ASN A 43 -1.48 -22.14 -2.57
N ILE A 44 -1.60 -21.14 -1.70
CA ILE A 44 -2.49 -20.00 -1.86
C ILE A 44 -1.68 -18.81 -2.40
N LEU A 45 -2.19 -18.12 -3.41
CA LEU A 45 -1.56 -16.93 -3.93
C LEU A 45 -1.64 -15.77 -2.93
N LEU A 46 -0.61 -14.93 -2.88
CA LEU A 46 -0.57 -13.75 -2.05
C LEU A 46 -0.39 -12.48 -2.90
N HIS A 47 -1.38 -11.61 -2.89
CA HIS A 47 -1.27 -10.24 -3.38
C HIS A 47 -1.10 -9.27 -2.20
N SER A 48 -0.24 -8.26 -2.36
CA SER A 48 -0.20 -7.14 -1.41
C SER A 48 -0.34 -5.77 -2.05
N ASP A 49 -1.28 -4.97 -1.53
CA ASP A 49 -1.42 -3.57 -1.90
C ASP A 49 -0.31 -2.74 -1.22
N CYS A 50 0.65 -2.28 -2.04
CA CYS A 50 1.79 -1.47 -1.61
C CYS A 50 1.62 0.03 -1.92
N VAL A 51 0.41 0.50 -2.23
CA VAL A 51 0.12 1.89 -2.64
C VAL A 51 0.61 2.90 -1.60
N GLN A 52 0.51 2.58 -0.31
CA GLN A 52 0.91 3.48 0.77
C GLN A 52 2.34 3.29 1.26
N THR A 53 3.04 2.24 0.82
CA THR A 53 4.38 1.88 1.32
C THR A 53 5.47 2.06 0.27
N PHE A 54 5.17 1.86 -1.01
CA PHE A 54 6.12 2.10 -2.09
C PHE A 54 6.62 3.55 -2.08
N GLY A 55 7.94 3.73 -2.14
CA GLY A 55 8.57 5.05 -2.08
C GLY A 55 8.61 5.70 -0.70
N LYS A 56 8.17 5.00 0.37
CA LYS A 56 8.26 5.46 1.76
C LYS A 56 9.07 4.51 2.64
N ILE A 57 9.01 3.20 2.36
CA ILE A 57 9.83 2.18 3.02
C ILE A 57 10.42 1.23 1.98
N ASP A 58 11.47 0.49 2.35
CA ASP A 58 11.98 -0.59 1.51
C ASP A 58 10.96 -1.73 1.44
N ILE A 59 10.50 -2.04 0.23
CA ILE A 59 9.54 -3.12 -0.02
C ILE A 59 10.17 -4.33 -0.71
N LYS A 60 11.50 -4.42 -0.83
CA LYS A 60 12.18 -5.56 -1.49
C LYS A 60 11.83 -6.89 -0.84
N GLN A 61 11.78 -6.92 0.49
CA GLN A 61 11.38 -8.12 1.23
C GLN A 61 9.92 -8.48 0.95
N THR A 62 9.03 -7.50 0.96
CA THR A 62 7.62 -7.66 0.58
C THR A 62 7.48 -8.20 -0.84
N ALA A 63 8.18 -7.63 -1.81
CA ALA A 63 8.18 -8.08 -3.21
C ALA A 63 8.69 -9.53 -3.34
N ALA A 64 9.68 -9.93 -2.54
CA ALA A 64 10.18 -11.31 -2.50
C ALA A 64 9.21 -12.28 -1.80
N ALA A 65 8.32 -11.79 -0.94
CA ALA A 65 7.36 -12.59 -0.19
C ALA A 65 6.04 -12.85 -0.96
N VAL A 66 5.62 -11.93 -1.83
CA VAL A 66 4.29 -11.98 -2.49
C VAL A 66 4.33 -12.51 -3.92
N ASP A 67 3.20 -12.98 -4.43
CA ASP A 67 3.02 -13.41 -5.82
C ASP A 67 2.64 -12.25 -6.73
N ALA A 68 1.99 -11.23 -6.17
CA ALA A 68 1.72 -9.98 -6.84
C ALA A 68 1.72 -8.79 -5.86
N LEU A 69 1.96 -7.59 -6.39
CA LEU A 69 1.73 -6.35 -5.64
C LEU A 69 1.23 -5.22 -6.53
N SER A 70 0.57 -4.24 -5.92
CA SER A 70 0.05 -3.06 -6.60
C SER A 70 0.66 -1.77 -6.03
N VAL A 71 0.91 -0.79 -6.89
CA VAL A 71 1.41 0.55 -6.52
C VAL A 71 0.71 1.65 -7.33
N SER A 72 0.60 2.86 -6.76
CA SER A 72 0.00 4.01 -7.43
C SER A 72 0.94 5.21 -7.46
N GLY A 73 1.17 5.74 -8.66
CA GLY A 73 2.13 6.80 -8.92
C GLY A 73 1.95 8.05 -8.06
N HIS A 74 0.70 8.51 -7.94
CA HIS A 74 0.37 9.74 -7.20
C HIS A 74 0.62 9.67 -5.69
N LYS A 75 0.90 8.48 -5.13
CA LYS A 75 1.31 8.32 -3.73
C LYS A 75 2.81 8.46 -3.49
N PHE A 76 3.60 8.53 -4.57
CA PHE A 76 5.04 8.79 -4.55
C PHE A 76 5.44 9.88 -5.56
N HIS A 77 4.58 10.88 -5.74
CA HIS A 77 4.82 12.10 -6.53
C HIS A 77 4.81 11.95 -8.06
N ALA A 78 4.33 10.84 -8.60
CA ALA A 78 4.02 10.76 -10.03
C ALA A 78 2.66 11.36 -10.38
N PRO A 79 2.34 11.60 -11.66
CA PRO A 79 1.01 12.06 -12.07
C PRO A 79 -0.13 11.12 -11.67
N LYS A 80 -1.30 11.68 -11.33
CA LYS A 80 -2.54 10.89 -11.18
C LYS A 80 -2.85 10.13 -12.48
N GLY A 81 -3.48 8.97 -12.35
CA GLY A 81 -3.78 8.10 -13.50
C GLY A 81 -2.61 7.20 -13.92
N THR A 82 -1.55 7.11 -13.11
CA THR A 82 -0.44 6.16 -13.30
C THR A 82 -0.36 5.19 -12.12
N GLY A 83 -0.08 3.93 -12.43
CA GLY A 83 0.03 2.85 -11.47
C GLY A 83 0.73 1.65 -12.11
N ALA A 84 1.16 0.71 -11.28
CA ALA A 84 1.81 -0.50 -11.75
C ALA A 84 1.38 -1.68 -10.87
N ALA A 85 1.32 -2.84 -11.50
CA ALA A 85 1.20 -4.11 -10.82
C ALA A 85 2.44 -4.94 -11.13
N PHE A 86 2.98 -5.60 -10.12
CA PHE A 86 3.98 -6.63 -10.30
C PHE A 86 3.29 -7.99 -10.15
N ILE A 87 3.58 -8.89 -11.07
CA ILE A 87 3.21 -10.31 -10.98
C ILE A 87 4.51 -11.09 -11.09
N ARG A 88 4.72 -11.98 -10.13
CA ARG A 88 5.89 -12.86 -10.08
C ARG A 88 5.96 -13.70 -11.37
N PRO A 89 7.10 -13.77 -12.08
CA PRO A 89 7.19 -14.42 -13.39
C PRO A 89 6.75 -15.90 -13.43
N GLN A 90 6.84 -16.61 -12.30
CA GLN A 90 6.44 -18.01 -12.18
C GLN A 90 4.91 -18.20 -12.10
N ILE A 91 4.15 -17.12 -11.94
CA ILE A 91 2.69 -17.17 -11.84
C ILE A 91 2.07 -17.10 -13.23
N THR A 92 1.35 -18.15 -13.58
CA THR A 92 0.54 -18.17 -14.80
C THR A 92 -0.76 -17.43 -14.56
N TRP A 93 -1.14 -16.57 -15.50
CA TRP A 93 -2.39 -15.83 -15.47
C TRP A 93 -2.98 -15.75 -16.88
N GLN A 94 -4.28 -15.49 -16.97
CA GLN A 94 -5.00 -15.30 -18.22
C GLN A 94 -5.42 -13.84 -18.37
N PRO A 95 -5.37 -13.26 -19.58
CA PRO A 95 -5.90 -11.94 -19.86
C PRO A 95 -7.36 -11.82 -19.40
N PHE A 96 -7.70 -10.70 -18.75
CA PHE A 96 -9.09 -10.42 -18.39
C PHE A 96 -9.95 -10.17 -19.64
N LEU A 97 -9.37 -9.55 -20.66
CA LEU A 97 -9.99 -9.33 -21.97
C LEU A 97 -9.20 -10.08 -23.04
N GLU A 98 -9.85 -11.09 -23.60
CA GLU A 98 -9.36 -11.87 -24.73
C GLU A 98 -9.10 -10.95 -25.94
N GLU A 99 -8.19 -11.37 -26.83
CA GLU A 99 -7.81 -10.61 -28.05
C GLU A 99 -7.12 -9.25 -27.81
N THR A 100 -6.63 -8.98 -26.59
CA THR A 100 -5.87 -7.75 -26.30
C THR A 100 -4.38 -8.02 -26.06
N SER A 101 -3.51 -7.21 -26.67
CA SER A 101 -2.05 -7.44 -26.66
C SER A 101 -1.26 -6.50 -25.75
N HIS A 102 -1.83 -5.36 -25.36
CA HIS A 102 -1.17 -4.38 -24.47
C HIS A 102 -0.87 -5.02 -23.11
N GLU A 103 0.33 -4.76 -22.57
CA GLU A 103 0.80 -5.33 -21.30
C GLU A 103 0.65 -6.87 -21.25
N LYS A 104 0.92 -7.56 -22.37
CA LYS A 104 0.75 -9.02 -22.53
C LYS A 104 -0.69 -9.51 -22.28
N GLY A 105 -1.68 -8.65 -22.45
CA GLY A 105 -3.09 -8.92 -22.15
C GLY A 105 -3.51 -8.63 -20.71
N PHE A 106 -2.60 -8.12 -19.87
CA PHE A 106 -2.91 -7.78 -18.47
C PHE A 106 -3.84 -6.58 -18.37
N ARG A 107 -3.53 -5.53 -19.15
CA ARG A 107 -4.31 -4.29 -19.17
C ARG A 107 -4.42 -3.79 -20.60
N PRO A 108 -5.63 -3.81 -21.20
CA PRO A 108 -5.84 -3.31 -22.54
C PRO A 108 -5.89 -1.79 -22.64
N GLY A 109 -5.77 -1.29 -23.87
CA GLY A 109 -5.85 0.12 -24.21
C GLY A 109 -4.47 0.77 -24.37
N THR A 110 -4.45 1.88 -25.12
CA THR A 110 -3.23 2.63 -25.43
C THR A 110 -2.44 2.94 -24.16
N VAL A 111 -1.15 2.66 -24.21
CA VAL A 111 -0.23 2.91 -23.09
C VAL A 111 -0.08 4.41 -22.89
N ASN A 112 -0.25 4.88 -21.66
CA ASN A 112 0.07 6.25 -21.26
C ASN A 112 1.59 6.41 -21.14
N ALA A 113 2.31 6.42 -22.27
CA ALA A 113 3.77 6.46 -22.28
C ALA A 113 4.37 7.66 -21.51
N PRO A 114 3.82 8.89 -21.60
CA PRO A 114 4.30 10.01 -20.77
C PRO A 114 4.08 9.76 -19.28
N GLY A 115 2.94 9.19 -18.91
CA GLY A 115 2.63 8.82 -17.52
C GLY A 115 3.58 7.75 -16.99
N VAL A 116 3.87 6.72 -17.78
CA VAL A 116 4.84 5.67 -17.44
C VAL A 116 6.23 6.26 -17.21
N LEU A 117 6.71 7.11 -18.12
CA LEU A 117 8.01 7.77 -17.97
C LEU A 117 8.09 8.64 -16.70
N ALA A 118 7.05 9.43 -16.45
CA ALA A 118 6.97 10.26 -15.25
C ALA A 118 6.93 9.42 -13.96
N MET A 119 6.22 8.29 -13.98
CA MET A 119 6.15 7.36 -12.86
C MET A 119 7.50 6.69 -12.59
N THR A 120 8.24 6.29 -13.62
CA THR A 120 9.59 5.73 -13.48
C THR A 120 10.54 6.73 -12.83
N ALA A 121 10.58 7.98 -13.31
CA ALA A 121 11.42 9.02 -12.72
C ALA A 121 11.04 9.33 -11.26
N ALA A 122 9.75 9.34 -10.94
CA ALA A 122 9.27 9.51 -9.57
C ALA A 122 9.66 8.33 -8.67
N ALA A 123 9.57 7.09 -9.17
CA ALA A 123 9.96 5.89 -8.45
C ALA A 123 11.47 5.87 -8.15
N GLU A 124 12.32 6.19 -9.13
CA GLU A 124 13.78 6.31 -8.94
C GLU A 124 14.12 7.34 -7.87
N LYS A 125 13.52 8.53 -7.95
CA LYS A 125 13.76 9.59 -6.96
C LYS A 125 13.28 9.20 -5.56
N ALA A 126 12.07 8.64 -5.45
CA ALA A 126 11.49 8.24 -4.18
C ALA A 126 12.33 7.14 -3.51
N THR A 127 12.78 6.14 -4.29
CA THR A 127 13.59 5.03 -3.79
C THR A 127 15.02 5.44 -3.42
N ALA A 128 15.66 6.31 -4.21
CA ALA A 128 17.02 6.79 -3.93
C ALA A 128 17.13 7.66 -2.67
N SER A 129 16.01 8.27 -2.23
CA SER A 129 15.98 9.20 -1.09
C SER A 129 15.23 8.66 0.13
N LEU A 130 14.93 7.36 0.18
CA LEU A 130 14.16 6.71 1.25
C LEU A 130 14.75 7.00 2.63
N ASP A 131 16.01 6.61 2.86
CA ASP A 131 16.65 6.72 4.18
C ASP A 131 16.77 8.17 4.62
N GLN A 132 17.16 9.06 3.70
CA GLN A 132 17.26 10.49 3.98
C GLN A 132 15.90 11.10 4.34
N THR A 133 14.85 10.75 3.59
CA THR A 133 13.49 11.26 3.82
C THR A 133 12.95 10.74 5.14
N ASN A 134 13.14 9.46 5.45
CA ASN A 134 12.71 8.86 6.71
C ASN A 134 13.45 9.45 7.91
N ALA A 135 14.78 9.60 7.83
CA ALA A 135 15.56 10.25 8.87
C ALA A 135 15.07 11.69 9.12
N ARG A 136 14.84 12.46 8.05
CA ARG A 136 14.27 13.80 8.14
C ARG A 136 12.90 13.76 8.83
N LEU A 137 11.95 13.00 8.31
CA LEU A 137 10.59 12.94 8.85
C LEU A 137 10.58 12.50 10.31
N CYS A 138 11.35 11.48 10.70
CA CYS A 138 11.46 11.06 12.10
C CYS A 138 12.03 12.18 12.98
N SER A 139 13.11 12.85 12.54
CA SER A 139 13.73 13.94 13.32
C SER A 139 12.81 15.14 13.55
N TYR A 140 11.85 15.39 12.65
CA TYR A 140 10.89 16.48 12.78
C TYR A 140 9.58 16.03 13.43
N CYS A 141 8.92 15.00 12.91
CA CYS A 141 7.56 14.63 13.32
C CYS A 141 7.51 13.98 14.71
N VAL A 142 8.50 13.19 15.11
CA VAL A 142 8.48 12.53 16.42
C VAL A 142 8.51 13.56 17.56
N PRO A 143 9.48 14.49 17.63
CA PRO A 143 9.50 15.48 18.71
C PRO A 143 8.45 16.59 18.57
N ASN A 144 8.09 17.01 17.34
CA ASN A 144 7.25 18.21 17.16
C ASN A 144 5.76 17.91 16.94
N LEU A 145 5.39 16.67 16.60
CA LEU A 145 3.99 16.29 16.36
C LEU A 145 3.56 15.14 17.27
N TYR A 146 4.30 14.03 17.27
CA TYR A 146 3.89 12.83 18.01
C TYR A 146 4.00 13.00 19.53
N SER A 147 5.16 13.44 20.03
CA SER A 147 5.40 13.57 21.47
C SER A 147 4.44 14.57 22.14
N PRO A 148 4.20 15.78 21.58
CA PRO A 148 3.25 16.72 22.16
C PRO A 148 1.80 16.22 22.16
N LEU A 149 1.39 15.47 21.12
CA LEU A 149 0.04 14.88 21.06
C LEU A 149 -0.17 13.79 22.12
N LEU A 150 0.88 13.06 22.52
CA LEU A 150 0.80 12.07 23.60
C LEU A 150 0.67 12.71 24.98
N GLU A 151 1.27 13.88 25.17
CA GLU A 151 1.19 14.65 26.42
C GLU A 151 -0.14 15.41 26.55
N TYR A 152 -0.91 15.53 25.48
CA TYR A 152 -2.16 16.29 25.48
C TYR A 152 -3.24 15.57 26.32
N PRO A 153 -3.90 16.26 27.27
CA PRO A 153 -4.90 15.65 28.12
C PRO A 153 -6.11 15.18 27.29
N LYS A 154 -6.46 13.89 27.44
CA LYS A 154 -7.51 13.15 26.70
C LYS A 154 -8.95 13.72 26.79
N LYS A 155 -9.17 14.87 27.42
CA LYS A 155 -10.49 15.54 27.61
C LYS A 155 -10.67 16.78 26.72
N SER A 156 -10.16 16.75 25.50
CA SER A 156 -10.28 17.89 24.58
C SER A 156 -10.89 17.44 23.26
N SER A 157 -12.05 18.01 22.97
CA SER A 157 -12.79 17.80 21.73
C SER A 157 -11.97 18.38 20.57
N PHE A 158 -11.52 17.53 19.64
CA PHE A 158 -10.88 18.00 18.41
C PHE A 158 -11.96 18.45 17.42
N MET A 159 -11.92 19.72 17.04
CA MET A 159 -12.74 20.27 15.96
C MET A 159 -11.91 20.23 14.67
N VAL A 160 -12.14 19.23 13.81
CA VAL A 160 -11.50 19.16 12.49
C VAL A 160 -12.27 20.10 11.55
N HIS A 161 -11.64 21.19 11.14
CA HIS A 161 -12.22 22.07 10.11
C HIS A 161 -11.87 21.48 8.74
N LEU A 162 -12.80 20.75 8.13
CA LEU A 162 -12.74 20.42 6.72
C LEU A 162 -13.29 21.62 5.94
N GLU A 163 -12.45 22.25 5.13
CA GLU A 163 -12.92 23.23 4.16
C GLU A 163 -13.86 22.51 3.18
N HIS A 164 -15.11 23.00 3.18
CA HIS A 164 -16.28 22.58 2.38
C HIS A 164 -17.28 21.63 3.07
N HIS A 165 -18.32 22.31 3.62
CA HIS A 165 -19.66 21.88 4.00
C HIS A 165 -19.96 21.73 5.51
N SER A 166 -21.09 22.35 5.88
CA SER A 166 -21.65 22.74 7.18
C SER A 166 -21.81 21.66 8.27
N TRP A 167 -21.56 22.09 9.51
CA TRP A 167 -21.87 21.52 10.85
C TRP A 167 -23.29 20.92 10.98
N LEU A 168 -23.57 19.83 11.72
CA LEU A 168 -23.41 19.58 13.16
C LEU A 168 -23.49 18.05 13.42
N ASP A 169 -22.60 17.51 14.26
CA ASP A 169 -22.92 16.48 15.26
C ASP A 169 -21.77 16.37 16.27
N LEU A 170 -22.03 16.84 17.50
CA LEU A 170 -21.16 16.64 18.66
C LEU A 170 -21.33 15.20 19.12
N LEU A 171 -20.38 14.32 18.79
CA LEU A 171 -20.30 13.00 19.42
C LEU A 171 -19.49 13.13 20.72
N GLU A 172 -20.19 13.18 21.84
CA GLU A 172 -19.60 12.87 23.15
C GLU A 172 -19.26 11.37 23.20
N TRP A 173 -17.99 11.03 23.37
CA TRP A 173 -17.57 9.67 23.74
C TRP A 173 -17.27 9.67 25.24
N GLY A 174 -18.08 8.90 25.99
CA GLY A 174 -17.88 8.62 27.41
C GLY A 174 -16.73 7.65 27.70
#